data_AF-A0A8T6V9S8-F1
#
_entry.id   AF-A0A8T6V9S8-F1
#
_cell.length_a   1.000
_cell.length_b   1.000
_cell.length_c   1.000
_cell.angle_alpha   90.00
_cell.angle_beta   90.00
_cell.angle_gamma   90.00
#
_symmetry.space_group_name_H-M   'P 1'
#
loop_
_entity.id
_entity.type
_entity.pdbx_description
1 polymer ?
#
loop_
_entity_poly.entity_id
_entity_poly.type
_entity_poly.pdbx_seq_one_letter_code
_entity_poly.pdbx_strand_id
1 'polypeptide(L)'
;KKQIAKREEIVDIKVRCNDIEKLTSVDGKRIYNIDPGYLATEHFVLSTGKGYAHRPYLGKGVYADVTLIYRDKDFTELEWTYPDYKTDVLRDILKEIRAIYIENLREEKVYD
;
A
#
# COMPACT_ATOMS: atom_id res chain seq x y z
N LYS A 1 -2.97 18.39 -11.53
CA LYS A 1 -2.36 17.81 -10.30
C LYS A 1 -2.83 16.35 -10.21
N LYS A 2 -1.94 15.38 -10.00
CA LYS A 2 -2.36 14.00 -9.72
C LYS A 2 -3.06 14.00 -8.35
N GLN A 3 -4.29 13.53 -8.29
CA GLN A 3 -5.04 13.42 -7.03
C GLN A 3 -4.51 12.20 -6.28
N ILE A 4 -3.98 12.42 -5.07
CA ILE A 4 -3.55 11.34 -4.17
C ILE A 4 -4.74 11.05 -3.26
N ALA A 5 -5.19 9.80 -3.22
CA ALA A 5 -6.27 9.38 -2.33
C ALA A 5 -5.82 9.39 -0.87
N LYS A 6 -6.74 9.64 0.06
CA LYS A 6 -6.46 9.60 1.49
C LYS A 6 -6.32 8.17 1.98
N ARG A 7 -5.60 7.98 3.09
CA ARG A 7 -5.36 6.64 3.66
C ARG A 7 -6.66 5.96 4.08
N GLU A 8 -7.63 6.73 4.58
CA GLU A 8 -8.95 6.21 4.97
C GLU A 8 -9.72 5.56 3.81
N GLU A 9 -9.40 5.94 2.57
CA GLU A 9 -10.06 5.42 1.36
C GLU A 9 -9.53 4.04 0.95
N ILE A 10 -8.48 3.50 1.60
CA ILE A 10 -7.81 2.27 1.18
C ILE A 10 -8.76 1.06 1.11
N VAL A 11 -9.74 0.99 2.01
CA VAL A 11 -10.74 -0.09 2.03
C VAL A 11 -11.63 -0.01 0.79
N ASP A 12 -12.14 1.18 0.47
CA ASP A 12 -13.01 1.39 -0.68
C ASP A 12 -12.25 1.21 -2.01
N ILE A 13 -10.99 1.65 -2.06
CA ILE A 13 -10.11 1.41 -3.20
C ILE A 13 -9.90 -0.10 -3.38
N LYS A 14 -9.62 -0.87 -2.32
CA LYS A 14 -9.45 -2.33 -2.43
C LYS A 14 -10.71 -3.02 -2.93
N VAL A 15 -11.88 -2.63 -2.43
CA VAL A 15 -13.16 -3.17 -2.91
C VAL A 15 -13.32 -2.92 -4.41
N ARG A 16 -13.04 -1.69 -4.88
CA ARG A 16 -13.08 -1.36 -6.31
C ARG A 16 -12.06 -2.13 -7.14
N CYS A 17 -10.85 -2.34 -6.63
CA CYS A 17 -9.84 -3.19 -7.28
C CYS A 17 -10.34 -4.62 -7.44
N ASN A 18 -10.92 -5.21 -6.40
CA ASN A 18 -11.49 -6.56 -6.47
C ASN A 18 -12.64 -6.64 -7.49
N ASP A 19 -13.48 -5.60 -7.59
CA ASP A 19 -14.55 -5.53 -8.59
C ASP A 19 -13.98 -5.48 -10.01
N ILE A 20 -12.93 -4.68 -10.26
CA ILE A 20 -12.24 -4.61 -11.56
C ILE A 20 -11.65 -5.97 -11.94
N GLU A 21 -10.98 -6.64 -11.01
CA GLU A 21 -10.42 -7.98 -11.24
C GLU A 21 -11.48 -9.02 -11.58
N LYS A 22 -12.64 -8.93 -10.93
CA LYS A 22 -13.79 -9.79 -11.22
C LYS A 22 -14.38 -9.49 -12.60
N LEU A 23 -14.54 -8.22 -12.94
CA LEU A 23 -15.05 -7.78 -14.25
C LEU A 23 -14.11 -8.15 -15.40
N THR A 24 -12.81 -8.20 -15.15
CA THR A 24 -11.77 -8.55 -16.13
C THR A 24 -11.44 -10.04 -16.15
N SER A 25 -12.09 -10.86 -15.33
CA SER A 25 -11.85 -12.30 -15.27
C SER A 25 -12.25 -12.99 -16.58
N VAL A 26 -11.46 -13.98 -17.00
CA VAL A 26 -11.71 -14.80 -18.19
C VAL A 26 -12.04 -16.22 -17.72
N ASP A 27 -13.15 -16.78 -18.19
CA ASP A 27 -13.65 -18.11 -17.77
C ASP A 27 -13.77 -18.27 -16.25
N GLY A 28 -14.19 -17.21 -15.56
CA GLY A 28 -14.31 -17.18 -14.10
C GLY A 28 -12.97 -17.17 -13.35
N LYS A 29 -11.85 -17.05 -14.06
CA LYS A 29 -10.51 -16.97 -13.47
C LYS A 29 -10.00 -15.54 -13.49
N ARG A 30 -9.54 -15.08 -12.34
CA ARG A 30 -8.83 -13.82 -12.17
C ARG A 30 -7.54 -13.84 -12.99
N ILE A 31 -7.33 -12.82 -13.82
CA ILE A 31 -6.14 -12.68 -14.66
C ILE A 31 -5.17 -11.60 -14.20
N TYR A 32 -5.62 -10.66 -13.36
CA TYR A 32 -4.79 -9.60 -12.78
C TYR A 32 -4.90 -9.57 -11.26
N ASN A 33 -3.81 -9.16 -10.59
CA ASN A 33 -3.78 -8.89 -9.15
C ASN A 33 -3.50 -7.41 -8.92
N ILE A 34 -4.47 -6.69 -8.36
CA ILE A 34 -4.41 -5.26 -8.06
C ILE A 34 -4.55 -5.10 -6.55
N ASP A 35 -3.40 -4.95 -5.90
CA ASP A 35 -3.32 -4.70 -4.47
C ASP A 35 -2.93 -3.23 -4.25
N PRO A 36 -3.89 -2.35 -3.89
CA PRO A 36 -3.58 -0.99 -3.53
C PRO A 36 -2.84 -0.97 -2.20
N GLY A 37 -1.87 -0.08 -2.11
CA GLY A 37 -1.13 0.22 -0.90
C GLY A 37 -1.00 1.72 -0.69
N TYR A 38 -0.64 2.11 0.53
CA TYR A 38 -0.32 3.48 0.86
C TYR A 38 1.07 3.57 1.51
N LEU A 39 1.67 4.75 1.34
CA LEU A 39 2.92 5.11 1.98
C LEU A 39 2.65 6.04 3.15
N ALA A 40 3.26 5.71 4.29
CA ALA A 40 3.33 6.58 5.46
C ALA A 40 4.77 6.98 5.75
N THR A 41 4.98 7.82 6.76
CA THR A 41 6.34 8.24 7.15
C THR A 41 7.13 7.08 7.75
N GLU A 42 6.44 6.13 8.35
CA GLU A 42 6.94 5.05 9.19
C GLU A 42 6.84 3.67 8.53
N HIS A 43 5.99 3.49 7.51
CA HIS A 43 5.78 2.19 6.88
C HIS A 43 5.20 2.30 5.47
N PHE A 44 5.25 1.17 4.76
CA PHE A 44 4.49 0.92 3.54
C PHE A 44 3.51 -0.23 3.80
N VAL A 45 2.24 0.00 3.48
CA VAL A 45 1.13 -0.93 3.79
C VAL A 45 0.42 -1.32 2.50
N LEU A 46 0.18 -2.60 2.33
CA LEU A 46 -0.73 -3.13 1.31
C LEU A 46 -2.08 -3.44 1.93
N SER A 47 -3.13 -3.36 1.11
CA SER A 47 -4.44 -3.89 1.47
C SER A 47 -4.63 -5.28 0.87
N THR A 48 -5.23 -6.18 1.64
CA THR A 48 -5.42 -7.57 1.23
C THR A 48 -6.77 -8.10 1.68
N GLY A 49 -7.33 -9.05 0.92
CA GLY A 49 -8.55 -9.78 1.29
C GLY A 49 -8.29 -11.01 2.18
N LYS A 50 -7.02 -11.30 2.51
CA LYS A 50 -6.62 -12.49 3.26
C LYS A 50 -6.26 -12.14 4.68
N GLY A 51 -7.11 -12.51 5.63
CA GLY A 51 -6.82 -12.38 7.06
C GLY A 51 -5.64 -13.26 7.49
N TYR A 52 -4.82 -12.73 8.40
CA TYR A 52 -3.69 -13.45 9.00
C TYR A 52 -3.30 -12.80 10.34
N ALA A 53 -2.48 -13.47 11.15
CA ALA A 53 -2.12 -13.01 12.50
C ALA A 53 -1.52 -11.58 12.54
N HIS A 54 -0.71 -11.20 11.54
CA HIS A 54 -0.10 -9.87 11.44
C HIS A 54 -0.94 -8.86 10.64
N ARG A 55 -2.19 -9.20 10.27
CA ARG A 55 -3.02 -8.39 9.38
C ARG A 55 -4.26 -7.86 10.10
N PRO A 56 -4.21 -6.65 10.65
CA PRO A 56 -5.37 -6.02 11.26
C PRO A 56 -6.52 -5.89 10.28
N TYR A 57 -7.74 -6.17 10.75
CA TYR A 57 -8.96 -6.00 9.96
C TYR A 57 -9.33 -4.52 9.84
N LEU A 58 -9.64 -4.06 8.63
CA LEU A 58 -10.01 -2.68 8.32
C LEU A 58 -11.51 -2.50 8.01
N GLY A 59 -12.23 -3.59 7.74
CA GLY A 59 -13.64 -3.55 7.31
C GLY A 59 -13.85 -4.11 5.91
N LYS A 60 -15.10 -4.47 5.58
CA LYS A 60 -15.51 -4.99 4.25
C LYS A 60 -14.68 -6.17 3.73
N GLY A 61 -14.18 -7.03 4.62
CA GLY A 61 -13.30 -8.15 4.26
C GLY A 61 -11.87 -7.73 3.87
N VAL A 62 -11.49 -6.47 4.10
CA VAL A 62 -10.17 -5.91 3.82
C VAL A 62 -9.34 -5.85 5.09
N TYR A 63 -8.06 -6.17 4.96
CA TYR A 63 -7.06 -6.17 6.02
C TYR A 63 -5.86 -5.32 5.61
N ALA A 64 -5.18 -4.73 6.60
CA ALA A 64 -3.89 -4.08 6.42
C ALA A 64 -2.77 -5.12 6.51
N ASP A 65 -1.83 -5.07 5.58
CA ASP A 65 -0.58 -5.81 5.63
C ASP A 65 0.57 -4.80 5.67
N VAL A 66 1.20 -4.65 6.85
CA VAL A 66 2.41 -3.83 6.96
C VAL A 66 3.53 -4.60 6.29
N THR A 67 3.87 -4.17 5.07
CA THR A 67 4.79 -4.89 4.19
C THR A 67 6.25 -4.47 4.42
N LEU A 68 6.50 -3.19 4.70
CA LEU A 68 7.85 -2.67 4.99
C LEU A 68 7.76 -1.61 6.09
N ILE A 69 8.79 -1.52 6.92
CA ILE A 69 8.95 -0.45 7.91
C ILE A 69 10.09 0.48 7.52
N TYR A 70 9.93 1.78 7.70
CA TYR A 70 11.00 2.73 7.46
C TYR A 70 11.76 3.01 8.76
N ARG A 71 13.01 2.55 8.84
CA ARG A 71 13.92 2.76 9.99
C ARG A 71 15.35 2.91 9.51
N ASP A 72 16.18 3.60 10.28
CA ASP A 72 17.60 3.78 9.97
C ASP A 72 17.86 4.30 8.54
N LYS A 73 16.97 5.18 8.07
CA LYS A 73 16.95 5.80 6.74
C LYS A 73 16.66 4.84 5.56
N ASP A 74 16.18 3.63 5.81
CA ASP A 74 15.83 2.67 4.76
C ASP A 74 14.52 1.91 5.02
N PHE A 75 13.96 1.31 3.97
CA PHE A 75 12.86 0.36 4.11
C PHE A 75 13.41 -1.02 4.49
N THR A 76 13.06 -1.47 5.70
CA THR A 76 13.38 -2.80 6.17
C THR A 76 12.18 -3.74 5.99
N GLU A 77 12.47 -4.94 5.48
CA GLU A 77 11.54 -6.05 5.44
C GLU A 77 11.19 -6.62 6.82
N LEU A 78 10.05 -7.27 6.87
CA LEU A 78 9.51 -8.05 7.97
C LEU A 78 9.49 -9.53 7.56
N GLU A 79 9.26 -10.42 8.52
CA GLU A 79 9.25 -11.88 8.29
C GLU A 79 8.26 -12.32 7.20
N TRP A 80 7.17 -11.56 7.03
CA TRP A 80 6.11 -11.83 6.07
C TRP A 80 6.13 -10.94 4.82
N THR A 81 7.15 -10.08 4.64
CA THR A 81 7.27 -9.25 3.43
C THR A 81 7.34 -10.13 2.19
N TYR A 82 6.50 -9.84 1.20
CA TYR A 82 6.51 -10.57 -0.08
C TYR A 82 7.85 -10.42 -0.80
N PRO A 83 8.37 -11.47 -1.47
CA PRO A 83 9.67 -11.44 -2.14
C PRO A 83 9.87 -10.25 -3.09
N ASP A 84 8.85 -9.92 -3.89
CA ASP A 84 8.91 -8.81 -4.86
C ASP A 84 9.12 -7.45 -4.17
N TYR A 85 8.71 -7.33 -2.90
CA TYR A 85 8.87 -6.14 -2.09
C TYR A 85 10.21 -6.03 -1.36
N LYS A 86 11.03 -7.08 -1.40
CA LYS A 86 12.39 -7.08 -0.82
C LYS A 86 13.45 -6.54 -1.77
N THR A 87 13.09 -6.31 -3.04
CA THR A 87 14.04 -5.88 -4.06
C THR A 87 14.56 -4.47 -3.80
N ASP A 88 15.84 -4.24 -4.07
CA ASP A 88 16.47 -2.92 -3.95
C ASP A 88 15.78 -1.89 -4.84
N VAL A 89 15.40 -2.30 -6.06
CA VAL A 89 14.67 -1.47 -7.02
C VAL A 89 13.38 -0.92 -6.41
N LEU A 90 12.58 -1.77 -5.76
CA LEU A 90 11.34 -1.29 -5.15
C LEU A 90 11.61 -0.40 -3.94
N ARG A 91 12.61 -0.74 -3.11
CA ARG A 91 12.99 0.08 -1.95
C ARG A 91 13.45 1.47 -2.38
N ASP A 92 14.20 1.59 -3.47
CA ASP A 92 14.65 2.86 -4.03
C ASP A 92 13.48 3.70 -4.53
N ILE A 93 12.57 3.09 -5.31
CA ILE A 93 11.33 3.77 -5.76
C ILE A 93 10.51 4.26 -4.55
N LEU A 94 10.34 3.44 -3.51
CA LEU A 94 9.59 3.82 -2.32
C LEU A 94 10.28 4.96 -1.55
N LYS A 95 11.62 5.00 -1.50
CA LYS A 95 12.37 6.10 -0.88
C LYS A 95 12.15 7.42 -1.62
N GLU A 96 12.15 7.40 -2.96
CA GLU A 96 11.85 8.58 -3.78
C GLU A 96 10.43 9.10 -3.52
N ILE A 97 9.44 8.19 -3.56
CA ILE A 97 8.04 8.54 -3.27
C ILE A 97 7.90 9.09 -1.84
N ARG A 98 8.61 8.50 -0.87
CA ARG A 98 8.62 8.97 0.53
C ARG A 98 9.18 10.38 0.65
N ALA A 99 10.29 10.69 -0.05
CA ALA A 99 10.90 12.01 -0.02
C ALA A 99 9.91 13.08 -0.51
N ILE A 100 9.21 12.82 -1.61
CA ILE A 100 8.15 13.68 -2.14
C ILE A 100 7.01 13.84 -1.13
N TYR A 101 6.57 12.72 -0.53
CA TYR A 101 5.50 12.74 0.46
C TYR A 101 5.84 13.57 1.70
N ILE A 102 7.08 13.45 2.22
CA ILE A 102 7.55 14.24 3.37
C ILE A 102 7.58 15.73 3.04
N GLU A 103 7.99 16.10 1.83
CA GLU A 103 8.01 17.50 1.42
C GLU A 103 6.59 18.08 1.33
N ASN A 104 5.64 17.35 0.74
CA ASN A 104 4.23 17.76 0.70
C ASN A 104 3.66 17.98 2.11
N LEU A 105 3.98 17.09 3.07
CA LEU A 105 3.54 17.25 4.47
C LEU A 105 4.15 18.48 5.16
N ARG A 106 5.36 18.90 4.76
CA ARG A 106 5.98 20.11 5.28
C ARG A 106 5.30 21.34 4.72
N GLU A 107 5.02 21.37 3.43
CA GLU A 107 4.28 22.45 2.79
C GLU A 107 2.89 22.62 3.42
N GLU A 108 2.12 21.54 3.59
CA GLU A 108 0.80 21.59 4.23
C GLU A 108 0.84 22.20 5.65
N LYS A 109 1.85 21.84 6.46
CA LYS A 109 2.05 22.40 7.80
C LYS A 109 2.54 23.85 7.84
N VAL A 110 3.07 24.37 6.74
CA VAL A 110 3.53 25.77 6.64
C VAL A 110 2.37 26.70 6.27
N TYR A 111 1.30 26.16 5.69
CA TYR A 111 0.10 26.91 5.30
C TYR A 111 -1.10 26.73 6.26
N ASP A 112 -0.94 25.91 7.31
CA ASP A 112 -1.80 25.85 8.51
C ASP A 112 -1.27 26.80 9.61
#